data_AF-A0A1A2UUL9-F1
#
_entry.id   AF-A0A1A2UUL9-F1
#
_cell.length_a   1.000
_cell.length_b   1.000
_cell.length_c   1.000
_cell.angle_alpha   90.00
_cell.angle_beta   90.00
_cell.angle_gamma   90.00
#
_symmetry.space_group_name_H-M   'P 1'
#
loop_
_entity.id
_entity.type
_entity.pdbx_description
1 polymer ?
#
loop_
_entity_poly.entity_id
_entity_poly.type
_entity_poly.pdbx_seq_one_letter_code
_entity_poly.pdbx_strand_id
1 'polypeptide(L)'
;MSSRRWLTRLAVLVTAGAAFLASAGVAAADPLDDAYLAQLRAQGFNWPPEHDAALTGMGRLICDDLGWGWTYDQIAQSVHANLDPRNVTFGDVHSMVALAHSTYCPLQRCWTDHC
;
A
#
# COMPACT_ATOMS: atom_id res chain seq x y z
N MET A 1 20.16 -67.23 18.02
CA MET A 1 20.16 -67.97 16.75
C MET A 1 18.78 -67.82 16.10
N SER A 2 18.74 -67.40 14.82
CA SER A 2 17.60 -67.26 13.86
C SER A 2 16.38 -66.42 14.30
N SER A 3 16.04 -65.25 13.77
CA SER A 3 15.95 -64.69 12.40
C SER A 3 14.97 -65.36 11.43
N ARG A 4 14.03 -64.53 10.93
CA ARG A 4 13.05 -64.71 9.83
C ARG A 4 11.95 -65.75 10.09
N ARG A 5 10.67 -65.40 10.08
CA ARG A 5 9.85 -64.82 8.99
C ARG A 5 8.64 -64.17 9.71
N TRP A 6 7.96 -63.09 9.30
CA TRP A 6 7.51 -62.75 7.96
C TRP A 6 6.71 -61.44 8.07
N LEU A 7 7.28 -60.36 7.57
CA LEU A 7 6.63 -59.38 6.68
C LEU A 7 5.09 -59.33 6.68
N THR A 8 4.51 -58.43 7.47
CA THR A 8 3.26 -57.71 7.18
C THR A 8 3.09 -56.68 8.30
N ARG A 9 2.99 -55.37 8.15
CA ARG A 9 2.76 -54.41 7.06
C ARG A 9 3.33 -53.08 7.60
N LEU A 10 4.27 -52.44 6.89
CA LEU A 10 3.99 -51.17 6.23
C LEU A 10 3.10 -50.21 7.02
N ALA A 11 3.72 -49.29 7.76
CA ALA A 11 3.34 -47.89 7.82
C ALA A 11 4.41 -47.13 8.61
N VAL A 12 5.47 -46.74 7.90
CA VAL A 12 6.34 -45.66 8.35
C VAL A 12 5.44 -44.42 8.41
N LEU A 13 4.97 -44.07 9.60
CA LEU A 13 4.41 -42.76 9.87
C LEU A 13 5.59 -41.78 9.86
N VAL A 14 5.95 -41.33 8.66
CA VAL A 14 6.63 -40.06 8.46
C VAL A 14 5.67 -39.00 8.98
N THR A 15 5.74 -38.68 10.26
CA THR A 15 5.22 -37.41 10.75
C THR A 15 6.14 -36.35 10.17
N ALA A 16 5.74 -35.84 9.01
CA ALA A 16 6.32 -34.65 8.42
C ALA A 16 6.40 -33.58 9.51
N GLY A 17 7.61 -33.13 9.81
CA GLY A 17 7.83 -31.96 10.62
C GLY A 17 7.21 -30.78 9.88
N ALA A 18 5.98 -30.44 10.23
CA ALA A 18 5.46 -29.11 10.01
C ALA A 18 6.27 -28.21 10.94
N ALA A 19 7.42 -27.74 10.46
CA ALA A 19 8.01 -26.53 10.95
C ALA A 19 6.92 -25.47 10.76
N PHE A 20 6.19 -25.18 11.84
CA PHE A 20 5.49 -23.91 11.99
C PHE A 20 6.59 -22.86 11.89
N LEU A 21 6.83 -22.39 10.67
CA LEU A 21 7.46 -21.10 10.46
C LEU A 21 6.49 -20.13 11.12
N ALA A 22 6.80 -19.76 12.36
CA ALA A 22 6.23 -18.60 12.99
C ALA A 22 6.39 -17.49 11.96
N SER A 23 5.29 -17.13 11.29
CA SER A 23 5.21 -15.94 10.49
C SER A 23 5.41 -14.80 11.49
N ALA A 24 6.67 -14.40 11.70
CA ALA A 24 6.95 -13.02 12.01
C ALA A 24 6.13 -12.26 10.97
N GLY A 25 5.09 -11.54 11.41
CA GLY A 25 4.23 -10.80 10.52
C GLY A 25 5.13 -9.88 9.73
N VAL A 26 5.49 -10.29 8.52
CA VAL A 26 6.10 -9.40 7.56
C VAL A 26 5.05 -8.33 7.37
N ALA A 27 5.34 -7.13 7.85
CA ALA A 27 4.62 -5.94 7.46
C ALA A 27 4.88 -5.79 5.95
N ALA A 28 4.12 -6.54 5.16
CA ALA A 28 4.18 -6.45 3.73
C ALA A 28 3.60 -5.07 3.39
N ALA A 29 4.46 -4.17 2.90
CA ALA A 29 4.01 -2.92 2.32
C ALA A 29 3.04 -3.23 1.17
N ASP A 30 2.00 -2.41 1.03
CA ASP A 30 1.06 -2.54 -0.07
C ASP A 30 1.80 -2.19 -1.38
N PRO A 31 1.81 -3.06 -2.41
CA PRO A 31 2.47 -2.77 -3.69
C PRO A 31 2.00 -1.47 -4.36
N LEU A 32 0.78 -1.03 -4.09
CA LEU A 32 0.25 0.25 -4.59
C LEU A 32 0.87 1.44 -3.84
N ASP A 33 1.08 1.30 -2.53
CA ASP A 33 1.78 2.30 -1.72
C ASP A 33 3.21 2.47 -2.23
N ASP A 34 3.92 1.37 -2.45
CA ASP A 34 5.28 1.38 -2.99
C ASP A 34 5.33 2.04 -4.38
N ALA A 35 4.39 1.70 -5.27
CA ALA A 35 4.31 2.28 -6.61
C ALA A 35 3.97 3.77 -6.58
N TYR A 36 3.07 4.20 -5.70
CA TYR A 36 2.71 5.61 -5.52
C TYR A 36 3.89 6.42 -5.01
N LEU A 37 4.57 5.96 -3.95
CA LEU A 37 5.75 6.61 -3.38
C LEU A 37 6.90 6.66 -4.40
N ALA A 38 7.11 5.59 -5.18
CA ALA A 38 8.11 5.59 -6.25
C ALA A 38 7.82 6.64 -7.33
N GLN A 39 6.56 6.77 -7.75
CA GLN A 39 6.14 7.77 -8.74
C GLN A 39 6.30 9.21 -8.23
N LEU A 40 5.95 9.47 -6.96
CA LEU A 40 6.18 10.78 -6.36
C LEU A 40 7.67 11.14 -6.37
N ARG A 41 8.55 10.23 -5.94
CA ARG A 41 10.01 10.46 -5.99
C ARG A 41 10.51 10.70 -7.41
N ALA A 42 9.98 9.96 -8.40
CA ALA A 42 10.33 10.16 -9.80
C ALA A 42 9.93 11.54 -10.34
N GLN A 43 8.91 12.17 -9.76
CA GLN A 43 8.50 13.55 -10.05
C GLN A 43 9.26 14.61 -9.24
N GLY A 44 10.22 14.20 -8.40
CA GLY A 44 11.06 15.11 -7.62
C GLY A 44 10.53 15.43 -6.23
N PHE A 45 9.41 14.84 -5.80
CA PHE A 45 8.98 14.96 -4.41
C PHE A 45 9.98 14.31 -3.47
N ASN A 46 10.25 14.99 -2.35
CA ASN A 46 11.07 14.46 -1.28
C ASN A 46 10.40 14.72 0.07
N TRP A 47 10.43 13.73 0.94
CA TRP A 47 9.89 13.77 2.29
C TRP A 47 10.80 12.96 3.23
N PRO A 48 10.74 13.19 4.55
CA PRO A 48 11.54 12.41 5.50
C PRO A 48 11.12 10.93 5.51
N PRO A 49 12.05 9.98 5.73
CA PRO A 49 11.80 8.55 5.55
C PRO A 49 10.66 7.99 6.42
N GLU A 50 10.32 8.63 7.53
CA GLU A 50 9.23 8.26 8.43
C GLU A 50 7.83 8.74 7.98
N HIS A 51 7.72 9.43 6.84
CA HIS A 51 6.46 10.03 6.35
C HIS A 51 5.76 9.24 5.24
N ASP A 52 6.23 8.04 4.88
CA ASP A 52 5.60 7.19 3.85
C ASP A 52 4.12 6.90 4.16
N ALA A 53 3.78 6.64 5.43
CA ALA A 53 2.40 6.41 5.88
C ALA A 53 1.51 7.66 5.75
N ALA A 54 2.08 8.85 5.98
CA ALA A 54 1.35 10.11 5.82
C ALA A 54 1.06 10.39 4.34
N LEU A 55 2.04 10.14 3.46
CA LEU A 55 1.91 10.37 2.02
C LEU A 55 0.89 9.42 1.39
N THR A 56 0.94 8.14 1.74
CA THR A 56 0.00 7.13 1.26
C THR A 56 -1.40 7.32 1.85
N GLY A 57 -1.51 7.77 3.11
CA GLY A 57 -2.78 8.18 3.71
C GLY A 57 -3.41 9.36 2.99
N MET A 58 -2.62 10.40 2.70
CA MET A 58 -3.07 11.57 1.93
C MET A 58 -3.50 11.19 0.51
N GLY A 59 -2.76 10.31 -0.16
CA GLY A 59 -3.15 9.79 -1.48
C GLY A 59 -4.51 9.10 -1.48
N ARG A 60 -4.86 8.37 -0.42
CA ARG A 60 -6.18 7.74 -0.28
C ARG A 60 -7.28 8.77 0.04
N LEU A 61 -7.00 9.76 0.89
CA LEU A 61 -7.94 10.85 1.20
C LEU A 61 -8.31 11.69 -0.03
N ILE A 62 -7.37 11.87 -0.97
CA ILE A 62 -7.66 12.55 -2.24
C ILE A 62 -8.82 11.88 -2.98
N CYS A 63 -8.91 10.55 -2.95
CA CYS A 63 -10.02 9.85 -3.60
C CYS A 63 -11.35 10.07 -2.87
N ASP A 64 -11.33 10.18 -1.53
CA ASP A 64 -12.51 10.59 -0.79
C ASP A 64 -12.95 12.00 -1.22
N ASP A 65 -12.04 12.98 -1.23
CA ASP A 65 -12.36 14.37 -1.60
C ASP A 65 -12.93 14.47 -3.03
N LEU A 66 -12.36 13.73 -3.97
CA LEU A 66 -12.89 13.62 -5.34
C LEU A 66 -14.29 13.03 -5.35
N GLY A 67 -14.52 11.95 -4.59
CA GLY A 67 -15.84 11.36 -4.39
C GLY A 67 -16.82 12.32 -3.70
N TRP A 68 -16.36 13.29 -2.91
CA TRP A 68 -17.20 14.37 -2.38
C TRP A 68 -17.46 15.51 -3.38
N GLY A 69 -16.99 15.37 -4.63
CA GLY A 69 -17.18 16.34 -5.70
C GLY A 69 -16.17 17.49 -5.69
N TRP A 70 -15.07 17.38 -4.95
CA TRP A 70 -14.02 18.40 -4.98
C TRP A 70 -13.25 18.34 -6.30
N THR A 71 -12.84 19.50 -6.80
CA THR A 71 -11.97 19.57 -7.98
C THR A 71 -10.51 19.34 -7.60
N TYR A 72 -9.69 18.98 -8.59
CA TYR A 72 -8.25 18.82 -8.39
C TYR A 72 -7.60 20.09 -7.81
N ASP A 73 -8.02 21.26 -8.27
CA ASP A 73 -7.49 22.54 -7.79
C ASP A 73 -7.92 22.83 -6.35
N GLN A 74 -9.16 22.49 -5.96
CA GLN A 74 -9.62 22.66 -4.58
C GLN A 74 -8.82 21.77 -3.62
N ILE A 75 -8.60 20.51 -4.00
CA ILE A 75 -7.80 19.56 -3.22
C ILE A 75 -6.36 20.04 -3.15
N ALA A 76 -5.76 20.40 -4.29
CA ALA A 76 -4.38 20.88 -4.34
C ALA A 76 -4.20 22.15 -3.50
N GLN A 77 -5.15 23.08 -3.53
CA GLN A 77 -5.12 24.29 -2.72
C GLN A 77 -5.22 23.99 -1.22
N SER A 78 -6.11 23.08 -0.85
CA SER A 78 -6.29 22.63 0.54
C SER A 78 -5.03 21.97 1.08
N VAL A 79 -4.45 21.02 0.34
CA VAL A 79 -3.22 20.34 0.74
C VAL A 79 -2.05 21.33 0.78
N HIS A 80 -1.87 22.15 -0.26
CA HIS A 80 -0.77 23.11 -0.34
C HIS A 80 -0.79 24.13 0.81
N ALA A 81 -1.98 24.56 1.25
CA ALA A 81 -2.14 25.45 2.40
C ALA A 81 -1.63 24.86 3.73
N ASN A 82 -1.44 23.54 3.80
CA ASN A 82 -0.97 22.83 5.00
C ASN A 82 0.49 22.35 4.91
N LEU A 83 1.20 22.63 3.81
CA LEU A 83 2.60 22.26 3.60
C LEU A 83 3.52 23.48 3.66
N ASP A 84 4.84 23.30 3.89
CA ASP A 84 5.80 24.41 3.77
C ASP A 84 5.90 24.81 2.29
N PRO A 85 5.41 26.01 1.89
CA PRO A 85 5.34 26.41 0.50
C PRO A 85 6.72 26.66 -0.12
N ARG A 86 7.80 26.71 0.68
CA ARG A 86 9.17 26.85 0.18
C ARG A 86 9.72 25.56 -0.43
N ASN A 87 9.16 24.42 -0.03
CA ASN A 87 9.66 23.10 -0.44
C ASN A 87 8.69 22.34 -1.32
N VAL A 88 7.41 22.73 -1.34
CA VAL A 88 6.37 22.10 -2.16
C VAL A 88 5.64 23.18 -2.94
N THR A 89 5.67 23.11 -4.27
CA THR A 89 4.92 24.02 -5.12
C THR A 89 3.47 23.55 -5.29
N PHE A 90 2.59 24.44 -5.71
CA PHE A 90 1.21 24.06 -6.04
C PHE A 90 1.16 23.03 -7.18
N GLY A 91 2.05 23.14 -8.17
CA GLY A 91 2.15 22.19 -9.28
C GLY A 91 2.58 20.79 -8.84
N ASP A 92 3.44 20.71 -7.81
CA ASP A 92 3.81 19.45 -7.19
C ASP A 92 2.56 18.81 -6.59
N VAL A 93 1.82 19.54 -5.74
CA VAL A 93 0.60 19.02 -5.11
C VAL A 93 -0.45 18.62 -6.14
N HIS A 94 -0.62 19.39 -7.22
CA HIS A 94 -1.54 19.03 -8.30
C HIS A 94 -1.12 17.69 -8.97
N SER A 95 0.18 17.48 -9.17
CA SER A 95 0.71 16.22 -9.71
C SER A 95 0.49 15.04 -8.75
N MET A 96 0.61 15.29 -7.44
CA MET A 96 0.27 14.33 -6.39
C MET A 96 -1.22 13.95 -6.43
N VAL A 97 -2.13 14.90 -6.62
CA VAL A 97 -3.57 14.64 -6.78
C VAL A 97 -3.84 13.74 -7.99
N ALA A 98 -3.22 14.01 -9.14
CA ALA A 98 -3.38 13.18 -10.33
C ALA A 98 -2.83 11.75 -10.15
N LEU A 99 -1.67 11.61 -9.52
CA LEU A 99 -1.08 10.30 -9.21
C LEU A 99 -1.95 9.51 -8.23
N ALA A 100 -2.41 10.16 -7.16
CA ALA A 100 -3.29 9.57 -6.18
C ALA A 100 -4.60 9.09 -6.83
N HIS A 101 -5.18 9.93 -7.70
CA HIS A 101 -6.39 9.56 -8.43
C HIS A 101 -6.17 8.29 -9.25
N SER A 102 -5.17 8.27 -10.12
CA SER A 102 -4.90 7.12 -10.99
C SER A 102 -4.53 5.84 -10.23
N THR A 103 -3.93 5.97 -9.04
CA THR A 103 -3.44 4.82 -8.25
C THR A 103 -4.50 4.24 -7.32
N TYR A 104 -5.20 5.09 -6.56
CA TYR A 104 -6.07 4.66 -5.47
C TYR A 104 -7.57 4.70 -5.83
N CYS A 105 -8.01 5.61 -6.69
CA CYS A 105 -9.45 5.80 -6.91
C CYS A 105 -10.11 4.65 -7.70
N PRO A 106 -9.45 3.93 -8.63
CA PRO A 106 -10.04 2.73 -9.23
C PRO A 106 -10.41 1.63 -8.23
N LEU A 107 -9.83 1.68 -7.02
CA LEU A 107 -10.09 0.74 -5.94
C LEU A 107 -11.19 1.22 -4.99
N GLN A 108 -11.56 2.49 -5.05
CA GLN A 108 -12.67 3.00 -4.27
C GLN A 108 -13.99 2.46 -4.81
N ARG A 109 -14.63 1.65 -3.96
CA ARG A 109 -16.02 1.24 -4.15
C ARG A 109 -16.86 2.39 -3.60
N CYS A 110 -17.19 3.38 -4.43
CA CYS A 110 -17.88 4.61 -4.05
C CYS A 110 -18.99 4.32 -3.02
N TRP A 111 -18.98 5.02 -1.88
CA TRP A 111 -19.87 4.68 -0.76
C TRP A 111 -21.27 5.31 -0.87
N THR A 112 -21.47 6.44 -1.57
CA THR A 112 -22.82 7.04 -1.82
C THR A 112 -22.75 8.11 -2.92
N ASP A 113 -23.63 8.04 -3.94
CA ASP A 113 -24.00 8.98 -5.02
C ASP A 113 -22.97 9.86 -5.74
N HIS A 114 -21.73 9.96 -5.27
CA HIS A 114 -20.68 10.76 -5.86
C HIS A 114 -19.38 9.95 -5.91
N CYS A 115 -18.93 9.80 -7.15
CA CYS A 115 -17.57 9.60 -7.61
C CYS A 115 -17.28 10.86 -8.48
#